data_AF-A0A6G6XD41-F1
#
_entry.id   AF-A0A6G6XD41-F1
#
_cell.length_a   1.000
_cell.length_b   1.000
_cell.length_c   1.000
_cell.angle_alpha   90.00
_cell.angle_beta   90.00
_cell.angle_gamma   90.00
#
_symmetry.space_group_name_H-M   'P 1'
#
loop_
_entity.id
_entity.type
_entity.pdbx_description
1 polymer ?
#
loop_
_entity_poly.entity_id
_entity_poly.type
_entity_poly.pdbx_seq_one_letter_code
_entity_poly.pdbx_strand_id
1 'polypeptide(L)' 'MSAHTLAKWRVQGCGPKFVKAGRCVFYLEDDLDSFLSERRHTSTAEYLGRGLA' A
#
# COMPACT_ATOMS: atom_id res chain seq x y z
N MET A 1 1.92 8.18 1.43
CA MET A 1 2.40 7.36 0.28
C MET A 1 2.44 8.24 -0.95
N SER A 2 3.46 8.15 -1.81
CA SER A 2 3.50 9.00 -3.01
C SER A 2 2.62 8.43 -4.13
N ALA A 3 2.10 9.30 -5.01
CA ALA A 3 1.32 8.88 -6.18
C ALA A 3 2.13 7.98 -7.12
N HIS A 4 3.43 8.22 -7.24
CA HIS A 4 4.33 7.41 -8.08
C HIS A 4 4.47 5.98 -7.54
N THR A 5 4.65 5.83 -6.21
CA THR A 5 4.70 4.52 -5.55
C THR A 5 3.41 3.73 -5.80
N LEU A 6 2.26 4.38 -5.61
CA LEU A 6 0.94 3.77 -5.85
C LEU A 6 0.76 3.36 -7.32
N ALA A 7 1.22 4.18 -8.27
CA ALA A 7 1.17 3.83 -9.69
C ALA A 7 2.00 2.59 -10.02
N LYS A 8 3.24 2.51 -9.49
CA LYS A 8 4.10 1.34 -9.66
C LYS A 8 3.48 0.08 -9.06
N TRP A 9 2.91 0.19 -7.87
CA TRP A 9 2.27 -0.93 -7.17
C TRP A 9 1.10 -1.52 -7.93
N ARG A 10 0.25 -0.68 -8.55
CA ARG A 10 -0.84 -1.17 -9.41
C ARG A 10 -0.34 -2.00 -10.60
N VAL A 11 0.81 -1.63 -11.17
CA VAL A 11 1.44 -2.40 -12.26
C VAL A 11 2.01 -3.72 -11.74
N GLN A 12 2.58 -3.72 -10.54
CA GLN A 12 3.19 -4.89 -9.92
C GLN A 12 2.16 -5.84 -9.27
N GLY A 13 0.89 -5.46 -9.19
CA GLY A 13 -0.14 -6.25 -8.51
C GLY A 13 -0.01 -6.23 -6.98
N CYS A 14 0.60 -5.19 -6.40
CA CYS A 14 0.72 -5.01 -4.96
C CYS A 14 0.09 -3.69 -4.50
N GLY A 15 0.09 -3.45 -3.19
CA GLY A 15 -0.45 -2.22 -2.61
C GLY A 15 -1.92 -2.29 -2.19
N PRO A 16 -2.50 -1.15 -1.76
CA PRO A 16 -3.91 -1.07 -1.41
C PRO A 16 -4.78 -1.27 -2.65
N LYS A 17 -6.01 -1.77 -2.41
CA LYS A 17 -7.02 -1.88 -3.46
C LYS A 17 -7.35 -0.51 -4.04
N PHE A 18 -7.77 -0.50 -5.30
CA PHE A 18 -8.07 0.72 -6.02
C PHE A 18 -9.30 0.53 -6.91
N VAL A 19 -9.99 1.64 -7.17
CA VAL A 19 -11.10 1.70 -8.14
C VAL A 19 -10.64 2.49 -9.35
N LYS A 20 -10.81 1.92 -10.54
CA LYS A 20 -10.54 2.61 -11.80
C LYS A 20 -11.85 3.14 -12.37
N ALA A 21 -11.97 4.47 -12.48
CA ALA A 21 -13.10 5.12 -13.13
C ALA A 21 -12.59 5.97 -14.31
N GLY A 22 -12.65 5.39 -15.50
CA GLY A 22 -12.11 5.99 -16.72
C GLY A 22 -10.59 6.23 -16.63
N ARG A 23 -10.19 7.51 -16.72
CA ARG A 23 -8.79 7.95 -16.62
C ARG A 23 -8.33 8.16 -15.17
N CYS A 24 -9.26 8.17 -14.22
CA CYS A 24 -8.97 8.43 -12.81
C CYS A 24 -8.81 7.12 -12.04
N VAL A 25 -7.93 7.15 -11.04
CA VAL A 25 -7.74 6.05 -10.08
C VAL A 25 -8.04 6.58 -8.69
N PHE A 26 -8.95 5.91 -8.00
CA PHE A 26 -9.38 6.24 -6.66
C PHE A 26 -8.90 5.18 -5.68
N TYR A 27 -8.62 5.63 -4.47
CA TYR A 27 -8.36 4.78 -3.31
C TYR A 27 -9.43 5.10 -2.28
N LEU A 28 -10.20 4.09 -1.89
CA LEU A 28 -11.17 4.24 -0.81
C LEU A 28 -10.42 4.32 0.52
N GLU A 29 -10.93 5.12 1.45
CA GLU A 29 -10.31 5.29 2.77
C GLU A 29 -10.20 3.95 3.51
N ASP A 30 -11.28 3.15 3.56
CA ASP A 30 -11.27 1.81 4.15
C ASP A 30 -10.22 0.85 3.56
N ASP A 31 -10.01 0.90 2.24
CA ASP A 31 -9.01 0.06 1.57
C ASP A 31 -7.58 0.51 1.90
N LEU A 32 -7.36 1.82 2.06
CA LEU A 32 -6.09 2.36 2.52
C LEU A 32 -5.82 1.99 3.97
N ASP A 33 -6.81 2.16 4.84
CA ASP A 33 -6.70 1.87 6.27
C ASP A 33 -6.46 0.38 6.51
N SER A 34 -7.20 -0.48 5.82
CA SER A 34 -6.99 -1.93 5.86
C SER A 34 -5.56 -2.28 5.47
N PHE A 35 -5.08 -1.79 4.31
CA PHE A 35 -3.72 -2.05 3.84
C PHE A 35 -2.63 -1.53 4.80
N LEU A 36 -2.83 -0.34 5.37
CA LEU A 36 -1.89 0.26 6.30
C LEU A 36 -1.90 -0.45 7.66
N SER A 37 -3.06 -0.92 8.12
CA SER A 37 -3.19 -1.65 9.38
C SER A 37 -2.44 -2.98 9.35
N GLU A 38 -2.50 -3.72 8.23
CA GLU A 38 -1.79 -4.98 8.02
C GLU A 38 -0.26 -4.82 7.97
N ARG A 39 0.21 -3.60 7.72
CA ARG A 39 1.63 -3.25 7.52
C ARG A 39 2.13 -2.26 8.56
N ARG A 40 1.43 -2.14 9.68
CA ARG A 40 1.81 -1.26 10.78
C ARG A 40 2.94 -1.91 11.56
N HIS A 41 4.04 -1.18 11.71
CA HIS A 41 5.20 -1.56 12.51
C HIS A 41 5.45 -0.45 13.53
N THR A 42 5.96 -0.83 14.70
CA THR A 42 6.26 0.11 15.79
C THR A 42 7.63 0.77 15.63
N SER A 43 8.54 0.17 14.86
CA SER A 43 9.85 0.74 14.55
C SER A 43 10.39 0.23 13.21
N THR A 44 11.38 0.94 12.66
CA THR A 44 12.12 0.50 11.46
C THR A 44 12.96 -0.74 11.71
N ALA A 45 13.44 -0.95 12.95
CA ALA A 45 14.17 -2.16 13.34
C ALA A 45 13.26 -3.40 13.29
N GLU A 46 12.03 -3.28 13.80
CA GLU A 46 11.01 -4.34 13.72
C GLU A 46 10.72 -4.73 12.26
N TYR A 47 10.58 -3.74 11.37
CA TYR A 47 10.35 -3.97 9.95
C TYR A 47 11.46 -4.78 9.27
N LEU A 48 12.73 -4.46 9.57
CA LEU A 48 13.89 -5.16 9.01
C LEU A 48 14.02 -6.60 9.56
N GLY A 49 13.70 -6.81 10.85
CA GLY A 49 13.78 -8.13 11.49
C GLY A 49 12.82 -9.17 10.88
N ARG A 50 11.69 -8.74 10.31
CA ARG A 50 10.70 -9.63 9.68
C ARG A 50 11.12 -10.14 8.30
N GLY A 51 12.13 -9.54 7.67
CA GLY A 51 12.65 -9.94 6.37
C GLY A 51 13.88 -10.86 6.42
N LEU A 52 14.38 -11.17 7.62
CA LEU A 52 15.58 -11.97 7.86
C LEU A 52 15.28 -13.37 8.43
N ALA A 53 14.02 -13.81 8.38
CA ALA A 53 13.57 -15.14 8.83
C ALA A 53 13.15 -16.01 7.65
#